data_AF-A0A5C2CWU3-F1
#
_entry.id   AF-A0A5C2CWU3-F1
#
_cell.length_a   1.000
_cell.length_b   1.000
_cell.length_c   1.000
_cell.angle_alpha   90.00
_cell.angle_beta   90.00
_cell.angle_gamma   90.00
#
_symmetry.space_group_name_H-M   'P 1'
#
loop_
_entity.id
_entity.type
_entity.pdbx_description
1 polymer ?
#
loop_
_entity_poly.entity_id
_entity_poly.type
_entity_poly.pdbx_seq_one_letter_code
_entity_poly.pdbx_strand_id
1 'polypeptide(L)'
;MLKQPGRNYLRWRARPHTDRQGEWSEPVALGKEQERPALVAVSGFKPGLYEVNLQRLKDGSYETFASAWVLVAAPSEYESATETFEKAVATTREWGNKVEPVTSRQFLRAHLDYLEQQLSGKR
;
A
#
# COMPACT_ATOMS: atom_id res chain seq x y z
N MET A 1 -20.05 -12.14 -5.81
CA MET A 1 -19.58 -12.43 -4.44
C MET A 1 -20.50 -11.70 -3.47
N LEU A 2 -21.21 -12.40 -2.58
CA LEU A 2 -22.20 -11.79 -1.67
C LEU A 2 -21.48 -10.92 -0.61
N LYS A 3 -21.86 -9.65 -0.52
CA LYS A 3 -21.38 -8.68 0.46
C LYS A 3 -21.86 -9.10 1.86
N GLN A 4 -20.93 -9.30 2.80
CA GLN A 4 -21.26 -9.69 4.17
C GLN A 4 -20.95 -8.52 5.14
N PRO A 5 -21.90 -8.15 6.02
CA PRO A 5 -21.65 -7.20 7.11
C PRO A 5 -20.54 -7.70 8.03
N GLY A 6 -19.70 -6.81 8.55
CA GLY A 6 -18.61 -7.15 9.47
C GLY A 6 -17.39 -7.81 8.82
N ARG A 7 -17.33 -7.91 7.49
CA ARG A 7 -16.10 -8.24 6.76
C ARG A 7 -15.30 -6.99 6.44
N ASN A 8 -13.98 -7.16 6.47
CA ASN A 8 -13.04 -6.19 5.90
C ASN A 8 -12.79 -6.53 4.42
N TYR A 9 -12.45 -5.53 3.63
CA TYR A 9 -12.21 -5.63 2.20
C TYR A 9 -10.91 -4.90 1.86
N LEU A 10 -10.17 -5.42 0.90
CA LEU A 10 -8.98 -4.82 0.35
C LEU A 10 -9.32 -4.25 -1.03
N ARG A 11 -8.89 -3.02 -1.28
CA ARG A 11 -8.84 -2.44 -2.62
C ARG A 11 -7.46 -1.86 -2.86
N TRP A 12 -7.04 -1.84 -4.11
CA TRP A 12 -5.78 -1.21 -4.49
C TRP A 12 -5.94 -0.49 -5.82
N ARG A 13 -5.04 0.45 -6.07
CA ARG A 13 -4.86 1.06 -7.38
C ARG A 13 -3.37 1.28 -7.63
N ALA A 14 -2.95 1.13 -8.88
CA ALA A 14 -1.61 1.54 -9.27
C ALA A 14 -1.49 3.05 -9.22
N ARG A 15 -0.33 3.56 -8.80
CA ARG A 15 0.06 4.93 -9.08
C ARG A 15 0.26 5.02 -10.60
N PRO A 16 -0.40 5.97 -11.24
CA PRO A 16 -0.16 6.26 -12.64
C PRO A 16 1.11 7.11 -12.77
N HIS A 17 1.91 6.84 -13.81
CA HIS A 17 3.05 7.69 -14.18
C HIS A 17 2.62 9.05 -14.79
N THR A 18 1.31 9.30 -14.87
CA THR A 18 0.67 10.52 -15.41
C THR A 18 -0.32 11.10 -14.39
N ASP A 19 -0.78 12.34 -14.58
CA ASP A 19 -1.76 13.02 -13.70
C ASP A 19 -3.14 12.32 -13.55
N ARG A 20 -3.39 11.25 -14.31
CA ARG A 20 -4.64 10.48 -14.24
C ARG A 20 -4.56 9.37 -13.21
N GLN A 21 -5.24 9.50 -12.07
CA GLN A 21 -5.37 8.45 -11.05
C GLN A 21 -5.74 7.07 -11.65
N GLY A 22 -5.07 6.00 -11.22
CA GLY A 22 -5.38 4.64 -11.65
C GLY A 22 -6.74 4.20 -11.12
N GLU A 23 -7.39 3.31 -11.86
CA GLU A 23 -8.67 2.73 -11.44
C GLU A 23 -8.47 1.84 -10.20
N TRP A 24 -9.41 1.96 -9.26
CA TRP A 24 -9.45 1.06 -8.11
C TRP A 24 -9.90 -0.32 -8.53
N SER A 25 -9.20 -1.34 -8.03
CA SER A 25 -9.60 -2.75 -8.15
C SER A 25 -11.01 -2.97 -7.62
N GLU A 26 -11.64 -4.09 -7.99
CA GLU A 26 -12.81 -4.56 -7.27
C GLU A 26 -12.45 -4.85 -5.79
N PRO A 27 -13.37 -4.64 -4.83
CA PRO A 27 -13.15 -5.00 -3.44
C PRO A 27 -12.96 -6.50 -3.27
N VAL A 28 -11.83 -6.89 -2.69
CA VAL A 28 -11.55 -8.28 -2.32
C VAL A 28 -11.87 -8.48 -0.85
N ALA A 29 -12.79 -9.39 -0.55
CA ALA A 29 -13.13 -9.70 0.83
C ALA A 29 -11.92 -10.32 1.54
N LEU A 30 -11.51 -9.69 2.64
CA LEU A 30 -10.65 -10.33 3.62
C LEU A 30 -11.51 -11.34 4.41
N GLY A 31 -10.87 -12.33 5.02
CA GLY A 31 -11.55 -13.24 5.94
C GLY A 31 -12.34 -12.48 7.02
N LYS A 32 -13.22 -13.19 7.75
CA LYS A 32 -13.81 -12.59 8.97
C LYS A 32 -12.67 -12.11 9.86
N GLU A 33 -12.90 -11.03 10.61
CA GLU A 33 -11.96 -10.52 11.61
C GLU A 33 -11.52 -11.69 12.49
N GLN A 34 -10.28 -12.13 12.28
CA GLN A 34 -9.64 -13.19 13.02
C GLN A 34 -8.45 -12.57 13.72
N GLU A 35 -8.11 -13.08 14.89
CA GLU A 35 -6.92 -12.72 15.66
C GLU A 35 -5.59 -12.97 14.92
N ARG A 36 -5.64 -13.38 13.63
CA ARG A 36 -4.50 -13.76 12.81
C ARG A 36 -4.51 -13.00 11.48
N PRO A 37 -3.33 -12.68 10.92
CA PRO A 37 -3.20 -12.11 9.58
C PRO A 37 -3.93 -12.97 8.54
N ALA A 38 -4.83 -12.37 7.77
CA ALA A 38 -5.49 -13.04 6.66
C ALA A 38 -4.61 -13.00 5.42
N LEU A 39 -4.31 -14.17 4.83
CA LEU A 39 -3.65 -14.26 3.53
C LEU A 39 -4.70 -14.11 2.43
N VAL A 40 -4.43 -13.21 1.48
CA VAL A 40 -5.28 -13.01 0.31
C VAL A 40 -4.40 -13.07 -0.94
N ALA A 41 -4.71 -14.02 -1.81
CA ALA A 41 -4.07 -14.14 -3.11
C ALA A 41 -4.76 -13.18 -4.08
N VAL A 42 -3.97 -12.29 -4.67
CA VAL A 42 -4.42 -11.30 -5.67
C VAL A 42 -3.49 -11.40 -6.88
N SER A 43 -4.07 -11.55 -8.07
CA SER A 43 -3.33 -11.68 -9.32
C SER A 43 -3.27 -10.35 -10.08
N GLY A 44 -2.28 -10.21 -10.98
CA GLY A 44 -2.21 -9.09 -11.92
C GLY A 44 -1.43 -7.87 -11.43
N PHE A 45 -0.75 -7.95 -10.28
CA PHE A 45 0.21 -6.93 -9.87
C PHE A 45 1.41 -6.95 -10.83
N LYS A 46 1.71 -5.78 -11.38
CA LYS A 46 2.98 -5.51 -12.06
C LYS A 46 3.88 -4.73 -11.10
N PRO A 47 5.21 -4.80 -11.25
CA PRO A 47 6.10 -3.94 -10.50
C PRO A 47 5.72 -2.45 -10.66
N GLY A 48 5.66 -1.72 -9.55
CA GLY A 48 5.19 -0.34 -9.49
C GLY A 48 4.68 0.02 -8.10
N LEU A 49 4.34 1.29 -7.90
CA LEU A 49 3.81 1.78 -6.63
C LEU A 49 2.28 1.71 -6.59
N TYR A 50 1.71 1.23 -5.48
CA TYR A 50 0.27 1.07 -5.31
C TYR A 50 -0.23 1.77 -4.06
N GLU A 51 -1.41 2.36 -4.16
CA GLU A 51 -2.19 2.75 -2.99
C GLU A 51 -3.13 1.60 -2.64
N VAL A 52 -3.15 1.21 -1.36
CA VAL A 52 -3.91 0.09 -0.84
C VAL A 52 -4.80 0.58 0.29
N ASN A 53 -6.09 0.28 0.20
CA ASN A 53 -7.10 0.67 1.17
C ASN A 53 -7.73 -0.56 1.81
N LEU A 54 -7.83 -0.52 3.13
CA LEU A 54 -8.68 -1.41 3.90
C LEU A 54 -10.02 -0.74 4.14
N GLN A 55 -11.08 -1.46 3.77
CA GLN A 55 -12.44 -0.98 3.80
C GLN A 55 -13.31 -1.90 4.64
N ARG A 56 -14.34 -1.33 5.25
CA ARG A 56 -15.41 -2.08 5.92
C ARG A 56 -16.72 -1.78 5.24
N LEU A 57 -17.58 -2.79 5.11
CA LEU A 57 -18.94 -2.58 4.64
C LEU A 57 -19.82 -2.14 5.81
N LYS A 58 -20.37 -0.93 5.72
CA LYS A 58 -21.28 -0.34 6.70
C LYS A 58 -22.47 0.30 5.96
N ASP A 59 -23.68 -0.08 6.36
CA ASP A 59 -24.93 0.45 5.80
C ASP A 59 -25.00 0.40 4.26
N GLY A 60 -24.47 -0.68 3.66
CA GLY A 60 -24.43 -0.88 2.21
C GLY A 60 -23.31 -0.14 1.47
N SER A 61 -22.52 0.68 2.17
CA SER A 61 -21.41 1.46 1.63
C SER A 61 -20.05 0.95 2.12
N TYR A 62 -19.00 1.14 1.32
CA TYR A 62 -17.62 0.83 1.72
C TYR A 62 -16.98 2.07 2.36
N GLU A 63 -16.57 1.96 3.61
CA GLU A 63 -15.82 2.99 4.32
C GLU A 63 -14.36 2.57 4.46
N THR A 64 -13.43 3.42 3.99
CA THR A 64 -11.99 3.21 4.18
C THR A 64 -11.61 3.58 5.61
N PHE A 65 -10.97 2.66 6.34
CA PHE A 65 -10.51 2.89 7.71
C PHE A 65 -8.98 2.85 7.85
N ALA A 66 -8.27 2.31 6.85
CA ALA A 66 -6.82 2.37 6.78
C ALA A 66 -6.35 2.44 5.32
N SER A 67 -5.21 3.11 5.10
CA SER A 67 -4.58 3.27 3.79
C SER A 67 -3.07 3.13 3.92
N ALA A 68 -2.44 2.53 2.93
CA ALA A 68 -1.00 2.36 2.84
C ALA A 68 -0.52 2.51 1.39
N TRP A 69 0.74 2.90 1.23
CA TRP A 69 1.45 2.85 -0.05
C TRP A 69 2.40 1.66 -0.05
N VAL A 70 2.39 0.89 -1.13
CA VAL A 70 3.17 -0.36 -1.26
C VAL A 70 3.89 -0.35 -2.60
N LEU A 71 5.22 -0.43 -2.57
CA LEU A 71 6.03 -0.63 -3.77
C LEU A 71 6.16 -2.14 -4.05
N VAL A 72 5.63 -2.57 -5.20
CA VAL A 72 5.84 -3.91 -5.72
C VAL A 72 7.09 -3.88 -6.61
N ALA A 73 8.14 -4.59 -6.21
CA ALA A 73 9.41 -4.67 -6.97
C ALA A 73 9.53 -6.03 -7.68
N ALA A 74 10.37 -6.10 -8.73
CA ALA A 74 10.76 -7.39 -9.29
C ALA A 74 11.62 -8.16 -8.27
N PRO A 75 11.66 -9.51 -8.32
CA PRO A 75 12.46 -10.29 -7.37
C PRO A 75 13.93 -9.90 -7.30
N SER A 76 14.54 -9.54 -8.45
CA SER A 76 15.93 -9.09 -8.55
C SER A 76 16.19 -7.71 -7.93
N GLU A 77 15.14 -6.92 -7.72
CA GLU A 77 15.21 -5.54 -7.20
C GLU A 77 14.78 -5.45 -5.73
N TYR A 78 14.04 -6.45 -5.25
CA TYR A 78 13.35 -6.44 -3.97
C TYR A 78 14.30 -6.23 -2.78
N GLU A 79 15.41 -6.96 -2.73
CA GLU A 79 16.34 -6.90 -1.60
C GLU A 79 16.98 -5.50 -1.47
N SER A 80 17.46 -4.96 -2.59
CA SER A 80 18.06 -3.62 -2.62
C SER A 80 17.05 -2.51 -2.31
N ALA A 81 15.82 -2.62 -2.83
CA ALA A 81 14.75 -1.67 -2.54
C ALA A 81 14.32 -1.73 -1.07
N THR A 82 14.22 -2.94 -0.50
CA THR A 82 13.92 -3.17 0.92
C THR A 82 14.98 -2.54 1.81
N GLU A 83 16.26 -2.84 1.57
CA GLU A 83 17.37 -2.30 2.37
C GLU A 83 17.37 -0.76 2.37
N THR A 84 17.11 -0.16 1.20
CA THR A 84 17.07 1.29 1.07
C THR A 84 15.86 1.90 1.80
N PHE A 85 14.68 1.29 1.67
CA PHE A 85 13.48 1.74 2.36
C PHE A 85 13.60 1.57 3.89
N GLU A 86 14.21 0.49 4.37
CA GLU A 86 14.46 0.27 5.80
C GLU A 86 15.33 1.36 6.42
N LYS A 87 16.33 1.88 5.68
CA LYS A 87 17.11 3.05 6.11
C LYS A 87 16.23 4.27 6.28
N ALA A 88 15.32 4.54 5.33
CA ALA A 88 14.36 5.64 5.46
C ALA A 88 13.43 5.46 6.66
N VAL A 89 12.97 4.23 6.92
CA VAL A 89 12.18 3.90 8.12
C VAL A 89 12.98 4.17 9.38
N ALA A 90 14.24 3.74 9.46
CA ALA A 90 15.11 3.99 10.60
C ALA A 90 15.27 5.50 10.86
N THR A 91 15.52 6.30 9.82
CA THR A 91 15.58 7.77 9.92
C THR A 91 14.29 8.35 10.49
N THR A 92 13.11 7.91 10.04
CA THR A 92 11.84 8.42 10.60
C THR A 92 11.59 8.00 12.05
N ARG A 93 12.16 6.87 12.50
CA ARG A 93 12.08 6.44 13.91
C ARG A 93 12.91 7.35 14.81
N GLU A 94 14.07 7.82 14.34
CA GLU A 94 14.94 8.74 15.09
C GLU A 94 14.30 10.12 15.32
N TRP A 95 13.36 10.53 14.47
CA TRP A 95 12.59 11.76 14.68
C TRP A 95 11.70 11.67 15.93
N GLY A 96 11.22 10.47 16.26
CA GLY A 96 10.33 10.24 17.40
C GLY A 96 9.12 11.19 17.39
N ASN A 97 8.81 11.77 18.55
CA ASN A 97 7.69 12.70 18.71
C ASN A 97 8.02 14.15 18.31
N LYS A 98 9.22 14.42 17.77
CA LYS A 98 9.63 15.77 17.35
C LYS A 98 8.96 16.20 16.04
N VAL A 99 8.39 15.25 15.32
CA VAL A 99 7.77 15.44 14.00
C VAL A 99 6.37 14.87 14.04
N GLU A 100 5.43 15.55 13.40
CA GLU A 100 4.06 15.05 13.31
C GLU A 100 4.01 13.69 12.59
N PRO A 101 3.17 12.73 13.02
CA PRO A 101 3.06 11.44 12.36
C PRO A 101 2.72 11.53 10.87
N VAL A 102 2.01 12.59 10.46
CA VAL A 102 1.70 12.82 9.05
C VAL A 102 2.96 13.09 8.22
N THR A 103 3.90 13.86 8.75
CA THR A 103 5.15 14.21 8.07
C THR A 103 6.03 12.97 7.87
N SER A 104 6.15 12.10 8.89
CA SER A 104 6.85 10.82 8.75
C SER A 104 6.22 9.94 7.67
N ARG A 105 4.88 9.87 7.61
CA ARG A 105 4.18 9.11 6.56
C ARG A 105 4.41 9.70 5.16
N GLN A 106 4.38 11.01 5.01
CA GLN A 106 4.62 11.66 3.71
C GLN A 106 6.06 11.48 3.24
N PHE A 107 7.03 11.54 4.16
CA PHE A 107 8.44 11.24 3.84
C PHE A 107 8.61 9.80 3.34
N LEU A 108 8.06 8.81 4.05
CA LEU A 108 8.16 7.41 3.63
C LEU A 108 7.47 7.17 2.29
N ARG A 109 6.31 7.81 2.05
CA ARG A 109 5.66 7.78 0.74
C ARG A 109 6.56 8.35 -0.36
N ALA A 110 7.11 9.55 -0.16
CA ALA A 110 8.01 10.17 -1.13
C ALA A 110 9.26 9.31 -1.37
N HIS A 111 9.73 8.57 -0.36
CA HIS A 111 10.83 7.64 -0.52
C HIS A 111 10.44 6.42 -1.37
N LEU A 112 9.24 5.87 -1.20
CA LEU A 112 8.72 4.82 -2.10
C LEU A 112 8.57 5.34 -3.54
N ASP A 113 8.12 6.59 -3.71
CA ASP A 113 8.05 7.25 -5.02
C ASP A 113 9.44 7.35 -5.67
N TYR A 114 10.46 7.76 -4.91
CA TYR A 114 11.84 7.81 -5.38
C TYR A 114 12.37 6.43 -5.80
N LEU A 115 12.14 5.40 -4.97
CA LEU A 115 12.56 4.04 -5.28
C LEU A 115 11.90 3.53 -6.56
N GLU A 116 10.60 3.76 -6.74
CA GLU A 116 9.87 3.35 -7.93
C GLU A 116 10.44 3.96 -9.22
N GLN A 117 10.83 5.24 -9.18
CA GLN A 117 11.48 5.92 -10.30
C GLN A 117 12.86 5.31 -10.63
N GLN A 118 13.65 5.01 -9.60
CA GLN A 118 14.97 4.37 -9.75
C GLN A 118 14.86 2.97 -10.37
N LEU A 119 13.84 2.19 -10.02
CA LEU A 119 13.61 0.87 -10.59
C LEU A 119 13.07 0.95 -12.03
N SER A 120 12.18 1.92 -12.30
CA SER A 120 11.60 2.09 -13.63
C SER A 120 12.61 2.58 -14.67
N GLY A 121 13.58 3.41 -14.27
CA GLY A 121 14.65 3.90 -15.15
C GLY A 121 15.73 2.86 -15.49
N LYS A 122 15.71 1.67 -14.87
CA LYS A 122 16.64 0.57 -15.14
C LYS A 122 16.11 -0.49 -16.12
N ARG A 123 14.88 -0.31 -16.62
CA ARG A 123 14.20 -1.25 -17.52
C ARG A 123 14.38 -0.93 -19.00
#